data_AF-A0A963DDY2-F1
#
_entry.id   AF-A0A963DDY2-F1
#
_cell.length_a   1.000
_cell.length_b   1.000
_cell.length_c   1.000
_cell.angle_alpha   90.00
_cell.angle_beta   90.00
_cell.angle_gamma   90.00
#
_symmetry.space_group_name_H-M   'P 1'
#
loop_
_entity.id
_entity.type
_entity.pdbx_description
1 polymer ?
#
loop_
_entity_poly.entity_id
_entity_poly.type
_entity_poly.pdbx_seq_one_letter_code
_entity_poly.pdbx_strand_id
1 'polypeptide(L)'
;MKTRIAAAATALLTMGTVTPIADAAGIVFSGPLQVIEFDTGAGRYSGVALGTLFSGFIDDTSFAGSISDGLTRTDFDCCIAAGGLELHDDLLLDAGQAALFNLLAGAGRFAEGDLIDLVDIEGDTDTGAGRIEVGLSFVFAPTTFSGPSDVSMFDPGKASAAAFFLFEESAVGADIYSGIGPISAVPWPPSAWLMGVGLAIVAAGTGRRRSGFGQVPA
;
A
#
# COMPACT_ATOMS: atom_id res chain seq x y z
N MET A 1 60.04 21.97 -20.74
CA MET A 1 58.59 22.18 -20.98
C MET A 1 58.05 20.98 -21.74
N LYS A 2 57.35 20.07 -21.06
CA LYS A 2 56.68 18.90 -21.68
C LYS A 2 55.18 19.06 -21.45
N THR A 3 54.44 19.34 -22.51
CA THR A 3 52.98 19.45 -22.52
C THR A 3 52.39 18.04 -22.42
N ARG A 4 51.63 17.74 -21.37
CA ARG A 4 50.82 16.51 -21.27
C ARG A 4 49.42 16.83 -21.79
N ILE A 5 49.05 16.23 -22.92
CA ILE A 5 47.67 16.23 -23.42
C ILE A 5 46.95 15.10 -22.69
N ALA A 6 45.98 15.43 -21.85
CA ALA A 6 45.09 14.45 -21.22
C ALA A 6 44.02 14.03 -22.24
N ALA A 7 43.96 12.75 -22.54
CA ALA A 7 42.84 12.16 -23.28
C ALA A 7 41.64 12.05 -22.34
N ALA A 8 40.57 12.77 -22.64
CA ALA A 8 39.28 12.61 -21.96
C ALA A 8 38.60 11.35 -22.51
N ALA A 9 38.44 10.33 -21.67
CA ALA A 9 37.62 9.17 -21.98
C ALA A 9 36.15 9.54 -21.76
N THR A 10 35.42 9.74 -22.84
CA THR A 10 33.95 9.86 -22.81
C THR A 10 33.36 8.48 -22.55
N ALA A 11 32.88 8.25 -21.33
CA ALA A 11 32.03 7.10 -21.03
C ALA A 11 30.64 7.37 -21.61
N LEU A 12 30.31 6.68 -22.70
CA LEU A 12 28.96 6.67 -23.28
C LEU A 12 28.08 5.82 -22.36
N LEU A 13 27.26 6.48 -21.55
CA LEU A 13 26.22 5.82 -20.75
C LEU A 13 25.13 5.34 -21.73
N THR A 14 25.19 4.07 -22.13
CA THR A 14 24.07 3.42 -22.80
C THR A 14 22.92 3.35 -21.81
N MET A 15 21.94 4.26 -21.96
CA MET A 15 20.62 4.08 -21.38
C MET A 15 19.99 2.89 -22.09
N GLY A 16 20.12 1.71 -21.48
CA GLY A 16 19.33 0.56 -21.86
C GLY A 16 17.87 0.95 -21.71
N THR A 17 17.13 0.94 -22.81
CA THR A 17 15.68 0.94 -22.76
C THR A 17 15.29 -0.34 -22.03
N VAL A 18 14.80 -0.22 -20.80
CA VAL A 18 14.12 -1.32 -20.13
C VAL A 18 12.85 -1.54 -20.95
N THR A 19 12.86 -2.57 -21.78
CA THR A 19 11.63 -3.05 -22.41
C THR A 19 10.73 -3.50 -21.26
N PRO A 20 9.54 -2.90 -21.06
CA PRO A 20 8.62 -3.42 -20.08
C PRO A 20 8.34 -4.88 -20.43
N ILE A 21 8.62 -5.78 -19.50
CA ILE A 21 8.21 -7.17 -19.61
C ILE A 21 6.68 -7.13 -19.58
N ALA A 22 6.05 -7.63 -20.64
CA ALA A 22 4.61 -7.67 -20.79
C ALA A 22 3.95 -8.45 -19.63
N ASP A 23 2.83 -7.90 -19.15
CA ASP A 23 1.84 -8.49 -18.22
C ASP A 23 2.37 -9.04 -16.90
N ALA A 24 2.71 -8.14 -15.98
CA ALA A 24 2.60 -8.45 -14.56
C ALA A 24 1.11 -8.34 -14.18
N ALA A 25 0.43 -9.48 -13.97
CA ALA A 25 -0.99 -9.52 -13.59
C ALA A 25 -1.22 -8.90 -12.21
N GLY A 26 -1.81 -7.71 -12.14
CA GLY A 26 -2.02 -6.97 -10.89
C GLY A 26 -2.59 -7.81 -9.74
N ILE A 27 -2.29 -7.40 -8.50
CA ILE A 27 -2.73 -8.02 -7.26
C ILE A 27 -4.25 -7.88 -7.15
N VAL A 28 -4.98 -8.90 -7.57
CA VAL A 28 -6.44 -8.97 -7.44
C VAL A 28 -6.79 -9.21 -5.97
N PHE A 29 -7.82 -8.58 -5.44
CA PHE A 29 -8.25 -8.81 -4.05
C PHE A 29 -9.77 -8.83 -3.94
N SER A 30 -10.26 -9.47 -2.88
CA SER A 30 -11.65 -9.37 -2.47
C SER A 30 -11.80 -9.63 -0.97
N GLY A 31 -12.71 -8.89 -0.34
CA GLY A 31 -12.88 -8.93 1.11
C GLY A 31 -14.15 -8.20 1.55
N PRO A 32 -14.76 -8.59 2.68
CA PRO A 32 -15.85 -7.82 3.25
C PRO A 32 -15.32 -6.53 3.87
N LEU A 33 -16.03 -5.41 3.73
CA LEU A 33 -15.79 -4.22 4.55
C LEU A 33 -16.08 -4.57 6.01
N GLN A 34 -15.08 -4.45 6.89
CA GLN A 34 -15.21 -4.91 8.28
C GLN A 34 -15.23 -3.79 9.29
N VAL A 35 -14.53 -2.69 9.00
CA VAL A 35 -14.44 -1.52 9.88
C VAL A 35 -14.65 -0.26 9.04
N ILE A 36 -15.38 0.69 9.62
CA ILE A 36 -15.46 2.07 9.17
C ILE A 36 -14.97 2.91 10.35
N GLU A 37 -13.82 3.56 10.19
CA GLU A 37 -13.25 4.39 11.26
C GLU A 37 -13.99 5.72 11.39
N PHE A 38 -14.39 6.29 10.24
CA PHE A 38 -15.28 7.44 10.18
C PHE A 38 -15.99 7.50 8.83
N ASP A 39 -17.20 8.06 8.84
CA ASP A 39 -18.01 8.34 7.66
C ASP A 39 -18.82 9.62 7.91
N THR A 40 -18.55 10.66 7.12
CA THR A 40 -19.23 11.96 7.23
C THR A 40 -20.50 12.08 6.40
N GLY A 41 -20.84 11.05 5.61
CA GLY A 41 -21.94 11.12 4.65
C GLY A 41 -21.54 11.62 3.26
N ALA A 42 -20.27 11.97 3.05
CA ALA A 42 -19.79 12.65 1.85
C ALA A 42 -18.82 11.83 0.97
N GLY A 43 -18.30 10.71 1.49
CA GLY A 43 -17.41 9.83 0.74
C GLY A 43 -18.14 9.08 -0.39
N ARG A 44 -17.39 8.68 -1.41
CA ARG A 44 -17.86 7.87 -2.54
C ARG A 44 -18.41 6.52 -2.10
N TYR A 45 -17.83 5.93 -1.06
CA TYR A 45 -18.34 4.70 -0.42
C TYR A 45 -19.11 4.95 0.88
N SER A 46 -19.54 6.19 1.12
CA SER A 46 -20.35 6.54 2.29
C SER A 46 -21.67 5.76 2.31
N GLY A 47 -22.06 5.31 3.50
CA GLY A 47 -23.28 4.52 3.70
C GLY A 47 -23.22 3.06 3.23
N VAL A 48 -22.08 2.60 2.72
CA VAL A 48 -21.87 1.18 2.43
C VAL A 48 -21.89 0.38 3.74
N ALA A 49 -22.68 -0.69 3.78
CA ALA A 49 -22.85 -1.49 4.98
C ALA A 49 -21.61 -2.35 5.27
N LEU A 50 -21.28 -2.55 6.55
CA LEU A 50 -20.33 -3.59 6.96
C LEU A 50 -20.77 -4.96 6.44
N GLY A 51 -19.81 -5.78 6.04
CA GLY A 51 -20.02 -7.07 5.38
C GLY A 51 -20.21 -6.97 3.86
N THR A 52 -20.33 -5.77 3.29
CA THR A 52 -20.37 -5.60 1.84
C THR A 52 -19.08 -6.10 1.22
N LEU A 53 -19.19 -6.93 0.17
CA LEU A 53 -18.03 -7.51 -0.49
C LEU A 53 -17.40 -6.48 -1.44
N PHE A 54 -16.17 -6.10 -1.13
CA PHE A 54 -15.32 -5.35 -2.04
C PHE A 54 -14.49 -6.30 -2.87
N SER A 55 -14.20 -5.89 -4.10
CA SER A 55 -13.28 -6.56 -5.00
C SER A 55 -12.53 -5.53 -5.84
N GLY A 56 -11.30 -5.84 -6.20
CA GLY A 56 -10.45 -4.92 -6.91
C GLY A 56 -9.17 -5.55 -7.40
N PHE A 57 -8.30 -4.71 -7.94
CA PHE A 57 -6.92 -5.07 -8.20
C PHE A 57 -6.01 -3.85 -8.05
N ILE A 58 -4.74 -4.07 -7.70
CA ILE A 58 -3.67 -3.06 -7.78
C ILE A 58 -2.52 -3.64 -8.60
N ASP A 59 -2.12 -2.94 -9.66
CA ASP A 59 -0.84 -3.17 -10.32
C ASP A 59 0.25 -2.52 -9.47
N ASP A 60 1.15 -3.31 -8.89
CA ASP A 60 2.22 -2.83 -8.00
C ASP A 60 3.38 -2.12 -8.75
N THR A 61 3.38 -2.20 -10.07
CA THR A 61 4.39 -1.59 -10.94
C THR A 61 3.91 -0.22 -11.39
N SER A 62 2.66 -0.15 -11.85
CA SER A 62 2.09 1.13 -12.22
C SER A 62 1.50 1.87 -11.03
N PHE A 63 1.03 1.21 -9.97
CA PHE A 63 0.16 1.73 -8.90
C PHE A 63 -1.27 2.08 -9.36
N ALA A 64 -1.65 1.67 -10.56
CA ALA A 64 -3.01 1.81 -11.05
C ALA A 64 -3.87 0.61 -10.65
N GLY A 65 -5.19 0.78 -10.65
CA GLY A 65 -6.08 -0.29 -10.25
C GLY A 65 -7.55 0.10 -10.21
N SER A 66 -8.31 -0.71 -9.49
CA SER A 66 -9.70 -0.41 -9.22
C SER A 66 -10.21 -1.09 -7.96
N ILE A 67 -11.25 -0.52 -7.37
CA ILE A 67 -12.03 -1.14 -6.30
C ILE A 67 -13.53 -0.95 -6.55
N SER A 68 -14.31 -1.95 -6.16
CA SER A 68 -15.75 -2.02 -6.38
C SER A 68 -16.46 -2.74 -5.24
N ASP A 69 -17.58 -2.18 -4.79
CA ASP A 69 -18.54 -2.84 -3.87
C ASP A 69 -19.66 -3.59 -4.63
N GLY A 70 -19.56 -3.65 -5.97
CA GLY A 70 -20.57 -4.23 -6.86
C GLY A 70 -21.59 -3.22 -7.41
N LEU A 71 -21.71 -2.04 -6.83
CA LEU A 71 -22.59 -0.95 -7.29
C LEU A 71 -21.79 0.28 -7.74
N THR A 72 -20.82 0.66 -6.92
CA THR A 72 -19.88 1.76 -7.09
C THR A 72 -18.51 1.20 -7.44
N ARG A 73 -17.96 1.65 -8.57
CA ARG A 73 -16.59 1.37 -9.00
C ARG A 73 -15.76 2.65 -8.96
N THR A 74 -14.55 2.54 -8.44
CA THR A 74 -13.51 3.56 -8.50
C THR A 74 -12.31 2.96 -9.19
N ASP A 75 -11.99 3.49 -10.37
CA ASP A 75 -10.73 3.25 -11.04
C ASP A 75 -9.76 4.31 -10.55
N PHE A 76 -8.53 3.92 -10.25
CA PHE A 76 -7.46 4.82 -9.86
C PHE A 76 -6.25 4.60 -10.76
N ASP A 77 -5.57 5.69 -11.05
CA ASP A 77 -4.31 5.67 -11.75
C ASP A 77 -3.20 6.05 -10.79
N CYS A 78 -1.98 5.88 -11.25
CA CYS A 78 -0.85 6.29 -10.48
C CYS A 78 -0.69 7.80 -10.54
N CYS A 79 -0.29 8.38 -9.42
CA CYS A 79 0.25 9.75 -9.28
C CYS A 79 -0.75 10.89 -9.01
N ILE A 80 -1.83 10.69 -8.26
CA ILE A 80 -2.63 11.79 -7.70
C ILE A 80 -2.20 12.08 -6.25
N ALA A 81 -0.90 12.37 -6.11
CA ALA A 81 -0.25 13.03 -4.97
C ALA A 81 0.08 12.22 -3.68
N ALA A 82 -0.35 10.96 -3.52
CA ALA A 82 -0.02 10.13 -2.34
C ALA A 82 0.37 8.67 -2.65
N GLY A 83 -0.03 8.08 -3.79
CA GLY A 83 0.18 6.65 -4.06
C GLY A 83 1.64 6.18 -4.24
N GLY A 84 1.94 4.99 -3.71
CA GLY A 84 3.23 4.30 -3.84
C GLY A 84 3.32 2.98 -3.04
N LEU A 85 4.56 2.53 -2.82
CA LEU A 85 4.90 1.42 -1.93
C LEU A 85 5.50 2.00 -0.64
N GLU A 86 4.85 1.78 0.49
CA GLU A 86 5.38 2.12 1.81
C GLU A 86 5.82 0.87 2.57
N LEU A 87 6.93 0.99 3.29
CA LEU A 87 7.51 -0.09 4.09
C LEU A 87 7.72 0.42 5.52
N HIS A 88 7.21 -0.32 6.48
CA HIS A 88 7.51 -0.13 7.89
C HIS A 88 8.30 -1.32 8.39
N ASP A 89 9.52 -1.06 8.85
CA ASP A 89 10.41 -2.01 9.51
C ASP A 89 10.32 -1.78 11.02
N ASP A 90 9.97 -2.82 11.78
CA ASP A 90 9.79 -2.76 13.24
C ASP A 90 8.77 -1.68 13.71
N LEU A 91 7.57 -1.66 13.12
CA LEU A 91 6.46 -0.83 13.61
C LEU A 91 6.00 -1.34 14.98
N LEU A 92 6.12 -0.49 16.00
CA LEU A 92 5.60 -0.74 17.34
C LEU A 92 4.09 -0.53 17.39
N LEU A 93 3.36 -1.59 17.74
CA LEU A 93 1.91 -1.56 17.84
C LEU A 93 1.43 -0.88 19.12
N ASP A 94 0.47 0.03 18.98
CA ASP A 94 -0.40 0.42 20.08
C ASP A 94 -1.57 -0.55 20.28
N ALA A 95 -2.33 -0.36 21.37
CA ALA A 95 -3.46 -1.24 21.70
C ALA A 95 -4.58 -1.24 20.64
N GLY A 96 -4.82 -0.10 19.98
CA GLY A 96 -5.85 0.04 18.95
C GLY A 96 -5.44 -0.67 17.67
N GLN A 97 -4.19 -0.50 17.25
CA GLN A 97 -3.60 -1.18 16.10
C GLN A 97 -3.57 -2.69 16.29
N ALA A 98 -3.12 -3.16 17.47
CA ALA A 98 -3.13 -4.59 17.79
C ALA A 98 -4.56 -5.17 17.75
N ALA A 99 -5.56 -4.44 18.27
CA ALA A 99 -6.95 -4.86 18.20
C ALA A 99 -7.47 -4.92 16.76
N LEU A 100 -7.16 -3.92 15.93
CA LEU A 100 -7.53 -3.88 14.52
C LEU A 100 -6.91 -5.04 13.74
N PHE A 101 -5.60 -5.28 13.87
CA PHE A 101 -4.95 -6.37 13.17
C PHE A 101 -5.45 -7.75 13.62
N ASN A 102 -5.77 -7.92 14.91
CA ASN A 102 -6.43 -9.13 15.38
C ASN A 102 -7.81 -9.35 14.77
N LEU A 103 -8.58 -8.27 14.62
CA LEU A 103 -9.90 -8.30 13.99
C LEU A 103 -9.79 -8.71 12.52
N LEU A 104 -8.85 -8.13 11.78
CA LEU A 104 -8.60 -8.40 10.36
C LEU A 104 -8.01 -9.80 10.13
N ALA A 105 -7.11 -10.25 11.01
CA ALA A 105 -6.53 -11.59 10.95
C ALA A 105 -7.51 -12.69 11.39
N GLY A 106 -8.63 -12.33 12.03
CA GLY A 106 -9.59 -13.27 12.62
C GLY A 106 -9.00 -14.10 13.77
N ALA A 107 -7.91 -13.64 14.40
CA ALA A 107 -7.21 -14.34 15.47
C ALA A 107 -6.48 -13.36 16.40
N GLY A 108 -6.46 -13.65 17.71
CA GLY A 108 -5.72 -12.87 18.71
C GLY A 108 -4.22 -13.17 18.68
N ARG A 109 -3.52 -12.62 17.69
CA ARG A 109 -2.08 -12.83 17.41
C ARG A 109 -1.20 -11.65 17.83
N PHE A 110 -1.75 -10.45 17.89
CA PHE A 110 -1.04 -9.20 18.14
C PHE A 110 -1.39 -8.63 19.52
N ALA A 111 -0.43 -7.99 20.16
CA ALA A 111 -0.58 -7.27 21.41
C ALA A 111 0.05 -5.87 21.32
N GLU A 112 -0.39 -4.97 22.22
CA GLU A 112 0.30 -3.69 22.42
C GLU A 112 1.77 -3.94 22.77
N GLY A 113 2.67 -3.23 22.10
CA GLY A 113 4.11 -3.35 22.27
C GLY A 113 4.77 -4.41 21.39
N ASP A 114 4.01 -5.20 20.62
CA ASP A 114 4.58 -6.05 19.58
C ASP A 114 5.21 -5.20 18.46
N LEU A 115 6.25 -5.74 17.83
CA LEU A 115 6.82 -5.19 16.60
C LEU A 115 6.26 -5.98 15.41
N ILE A 116 5.91 -5.28 14.35
CA ILE A 116 5.53 -5.87 13.06
C ILE A 116 6.27 -5.21 11.91
N ASP A 117 6.33 -5.93 10.80
CA ASP A 117 6.74 -5.38 9.52
C ASP A 117 5.47 -5.12 8.69
N LEU A 118 5.39 -3.98 7.99
CA LEU A 118 4.22 -3.60 7.20
C LEU A 118 4.63 -3.23 5.78
N VAL A 119 3.80 -3.63 4.81
CA VAL A 119 3.88 -3.16 3.43
C VAL A 119 2.54 -2.64 3.01
N ASP A 120 2.51 -1.39 2.57
CA ASP A 120 1.34 -0.76 2.01
C ASP A 120 1.57 -0.48 0.52
N ILE A 121 0.60 -0.86 -0.32
CA ILE A 121 0.60 -0.61 -1.76
C ILE A 121 -0.65 0.17 -2.08
N GLU A 122 -0.49 1.37 -2.61
CA GLU A 122 -1.58 2.34 -2.72
C GLU A 122 -1.68 2.95 -4.12
N GLY A 123 -2.91 3.25 -4.51
CA GLY A 123 -3.22 4.12 -5.63
C GLY A 123 -4.31 5.10 -5.24
N ASP A 124 -4.37 6.24 -5.93
CA ASP A 124 -5.29 7.31 -5.61
C ASP A 124 -5.97 7.86 -6.85
N THR A 125 -7.11 8.53 -6.66
CA THR A 125 -7.74 9.27 -7.74
C THR A 125 -8.57 10.44 -7.24
N ASP A 126 -8.73 11.45 -8.10
CA ASP A 126 -9.68 12.53 -7.86
C ASP A 126 -11.12 12.03 -8.08
N THR A 127 -11.99 12.28 -7.10
CA THR A 127 -13.43 11.96 -7.19
C THR A 127 -14.28 13.17 -7.62
N GLY A 128 -13.65 14.32 -7.85
CA GLY A 128 -14.33 15.60 -8.05
C GLY A 128 -14.88 16.23 -6.76
N ALA A 129 -15.18 15.43 -5.74
CA ALA A 129 -15.49 15.87 -4.37
C ALA A 129 -14.23 16.01 -3.50
N GLY A 130 -13.12 15.42 -3.94
CA GLY A 130 -11.80 15.43 -3.31
C GLY A 130 -10.94 14.29 -3.87
N ARG A 131 -10.18 13.62 -3.00
CA ARG A 131 -9.31 12.48 -3.35
C ARG A 131 -9.79 11.23 -2.64
N ILE A 132 -9.79 10.10 -3.34
CA ILE A 132 -9.87 8.77 -2.74
C ILE A 132 -8.54 8.06 -2.91
N GLU A 133 -8.11 7.39 -1.86
CA GLU A 133 -6.96 6.52 -1.79
C GLU A 133 -7.44 5.11 -1.51
N VAL A 134 -6.87 4.16 -2.23
CA VAL A 134 -7.21 2.76 -2.17
C VAL A 134 -5.91 2.00 -2.05
N GLY A 135 -5.80 1.16 -1.03
CA GLY A 135 -4.57 0.42 -0.81
C GLY A 135 -4.77 -0.99 -0.30
N LEU A 136 -3.68 -1.73 -0.34
CA LEU A 136 -3.52 -3.04 0.26
C LEU A 136 -2.44 -2.95 1.32
N SER A 137 -2.73 -3.47 2.50
CA SER A 137 -1.82 -3.52 3.63
C SER A 137 -1.49 -4.98 3.95
N PHE A 138 -0.21 -5.31 4.06
CA PHE A 138 0.29 -6.65 4.37
C PHE A 138 1.15 -6.61 5.62
N VAL A 139 0.72 -7.34 6.65
CA VAL A 139 1.38 -7.40 7.96
C VAL A 139 2.27 -8.63 8.03
N PHE A 140 3.53 -8.46 8.37
CA PHE A 140 4.54 -9.52 8.46
C PHE A 140 5.12 -9.62 9.87
N ALA A 141 5.83 -10.73 10.12
CA ALA A 141 6.63 -10.86 11.34
C ALA A 141 7.80 -9.86 11.29
N PRO A 142 8.24 -9.29 12.44
CA PRO A 142 9.25 -8.22 12.50
C PRO A 142 10.66 -8.63 12.02
N THR A 143 10.86 -9.91 11.74
CA THR A 143 12.12 -10.40 11.16
C THR A 143 12.13 -10.38 9.63
N THR A 144 11.06 -9.90 8.99
CA THR A 144 10.87 -10.01 7.54
C THR A 144 11.78 -9.03 6.80
N PHE A 145 11.98 -7.82 7.33
CA PHE A 145 12.85 -6.80 6.74
C PHE A 145 14.20 -6.63 7.43
N SER A 146 14.47 -7.38 8.50
CA SER A 146 15.70 -7.34 9.30
C SER A 146 17.04 -7.73 8.59
N GLY A 147 17.04 -7.92 7.27
CA GLY A 147 18.22 -8.17 6.42
C GLY A 147 18.66 -6.93 5.63
N PRO A 148 19.73 -7.00 4.81
CA PRO A 148 20.16 -5.84 4.01
C PRO A 148 19.11 -5.45 2.97
N SER A 149 18.17 -4.56 3.37
CA SER A 149 17.31 -3.68 2.55
C SER A 149 16.73 -4.28 1.26
N ASP A 150 16.44 -5.58 1.23
CA ASP A 150 16.00 -6.25 0.02
C ASP A 150 14.50 -6.49 0.08
N VAL A 151 13.77 -5.61 -0.60
CA VAL A 151 12.35 -5.79 -0.92
C VAL A 151 12.06 -7.10 -1.65
N SER A 152 13.08 -7.81 -2.13
CA SER A 152 12.97 -9.19 -2.63
C SER A 152 12.38 -10.20 -1.62
N MET A 153 12.24 -9.82 -0.35
CA MET A 153 11.59 -10.60 0.70
C MET A 153 10.06 -10.44 0.79
N PHE A 154 9.45 -9.55 0.01
CA PHE A 154 7.99 -9.40 -0.05
C PHE A 154 7.35 -10.64 -0.70
N ASP A 155 6.89 -11.55 0.16
CA ASP A 155 6.08 -12.70 -0.20
C ASP A 155 4.73 -12.53 0.49
N PRO A 156 3.68 -12.04 -0.19
CA PRO A 156 2.35 -11.88 0.39
C PRO A 156 1.79 -13.16 1.04
N GLY A 157 2.28 -14.35 0.63
CA GLY A 157 1.94 -15.63 1.25
C GLY A 157 2.49 -15.81 2.67
N LYS A 158 3.46 -14.98 3.09
CA LYS A 158 3.98 -14.92 4.47
C LYS A 158 3.31 -13.85 5.32
N ALA A 159 2.39 -13.07 4.74
CA ALA A 159 1.64 -12.08 5.49
C ALA A 159 0.80 -12.78 6.57
N SER A 160 0.97 -12.33 7.80
CA SER A 160 0.19 -12.77 8.96
C SER A 160 -1.23 -12.20 8.98
N ALA A 161 -1.42 -11.05 8.32
CA ALA A 161 -2.70 -10.43 8.00
C ALA A 161 -2.58 -9.65 6.68
N ALA A 162 -3.68 -9.52 5.94
CA ALA A 162 -3.76 -8.68 4.76
C ALA A 162 -5.13 -8.00 4.69
N ALA A 163 -5.14 -6.72 4.33
CA ALA A 163 -6.36 -5.91 4.29
C ALA A 163 -6.36 -4.99 3.08
N PHE A 164 -7.55 -4.67 2.57
CA PHE A 164 -7.74 -3.51 1.69
C PHE A 164 -8.22 -2.35 2.54
N PHE A 165 -7.86 -1.13 2.16
CA PHE A 165 -8.40 0.07 2.78
C PHE A 165 -8.84 1.09 1.74
N LEU A 166 -9.71 1.97 2.20
CA LEU A 166 -10.30 3.09 1.49
C LEU A 166 -10.15 4.31 2.40
N PHE A 167 -9.54 5.36 1.89
CA PHE A 167 -9.44 6.63 2.59
C PHE A 167 -9.86 7.75 1.64
N GLU A 168 -10.76 8.62 2.08
CA GLU A 168 -11.24 9.74 1.27
C GLU A 168 -11.05 11.06 2.00
N GLU A 169 -10.50 12.02 1.26
CA GLU A 169 -10.42 13.41 1.64
C GLU A 169 -11.36 14.24 0.76
N SER A 170 -11.95 15.27 1.35
CA SER A 170 -12.64 16.33 0.59
C SER A 170 -11.65 17.19 -0.21
N ALA A 171 -12.16 18.01 -1.14
CA ALA A 171 -11.37 18.93 -1.94
C ALA A 171 -10.56 19.97 -1.13
N VAL A 172 -10.85 20.13 0.17
CA VAL A 172 -10.09 20.99 1.09
C VAL A 172 -9.09 20.21 1.96
N GLY A 173 -8.91 18.91 1.71
CA GLY A 173 -7.99 18.03 2.43
C GLY A 173 -8.50 17.61 3.81
N ALA A 174 -9.80 17.66 4.05
CA ALA A 174 -10.39 17.12 5.28
C ALA A 174 -10.88 15.70 5.05
N ASP A 175 -10.52 14.79 5.96
CA ASP A 175 -10.94 13.39 5.96
C ASP A 175 -12.48 13.28 5.99
N ILE A 176 -13.06 12.51 5.07
CA ILE A 176 -14.51 12.34 4.95
C ILE A 176 -14.99 10.88 5.02
N TYR A 177 -14.14 9.90 4.69
CA TYR A 177 -14.43 8.48 4.84
C TYR A 177 -13.14 7.68 5.09
N SER A 178 -13.18 6.68 5.98
CA SER A 178 -12.14 5.65 6.12
C SER A 178 -12.77 4.29 6.40
N GLY A 179 -12.42 3.30 5.59
CA GLY A 179 -12.91 1.93 5.72
C GLY A 179 -11.84 0.90 5.41
N ILE A 180 -11.89 -0.23 6.10
CA ILE A 180 -10.90 -1.31 5.98
C ILE A 180 -11.59 -2.67 6.07
N GLY A 181 -11.07 -3.64 5.33
CA GLY A 181 -11.58 -5.01 5.34
C GLY A 181 -10.49 -6.05 5.05
N PRO A 182 -10.62 -7.27 5.59
CA PRO A 182 -9.63 -8.32 5.41
C PRO A 182 -9.71 -8.86 3.99
N ILE A 183 -8.57 -9.25 3.43
CA ILE A 183 -8.51 -9.87 2.11
C ILE A 183 -8.68 -11.38 2.26
N SER A 184 -9.69 -11.92 1.57
CA SER A 184 -10.13 -13.32 1.69
C SER A 184 -9.13 -14.34 1.13
N ALA A 185 -8.25 -13.87 0.24
CA ALA A 185 -7.06 -14.55 -0.26
C ALA A 185 -6.23 -13.52 -1.04
N VAL A 186 -4.91 -13.52 -0.89
CA VAL A 186 -4.01 -12.82 -1.82
C VAL A 186 -3.74 -13.79 -2.97
N PRO A 187 -4.38 -13.66 -4.15
CA PRO A 187 -4.06 -14.49 -5.28
C PRO A 187 -2.63 -14.19 -5.74
N TRP A 188 -1.82 -15.25 -5.73
CA TRP A 188 -0.41 -15.27 -6.11
C TRP A 188 -0.25 -14.98 -7.62
N PRO A 189 0.59 -14.03 -8.04
CA PRO A 189 1.14 -14.06 -9.39
C PRO A 189 2.55 -14.67 -9.39
N PRO A 190 2.92 -15.50 -10.40
CA PRO A 190 4.12 -16.33 -10.36
C PRO A 190 5.38 -15.49 -10.14
N SER A 191 6.29 -16.00 -9.31
CA SER A 191 7.49 -15.47 -8.64
C SER A 191 8.49 -14.55 -9.38
N ALA A 192 8.12 -13.85 -10.45
CA ALA A 192 9.00 -12.99 -11.25
C ALA A 192 8.99 -11.49 -10.85
N TRP A 193 8.27 -11.11 -9.80
CA TRP A 193 7.79 -9.74 -9.56
C TRP A 193 8.83 -8.71 -9.15
N LEU A 194 9.81 -9.04 -8.31
CA LEU A 194 10.61 -8.01 -7.65
C LEU A 194 12.05 -7.88 -8.14
N MET A 195 12.43 -8.61 -9.20
CA MET A 195 13.77 -8.42 -9.80
C MET A 195 13.93 -7.08 -10.54
N GLY A 196 12.89 -6.23 -10.59
CA GLY A 196 12.89 -4.92 -11.23
C GLY A 196 12.94 -3.71 -10.28
N VAL A 197 12.55 -3.82 -9.01
CA VAL A 197 12.44 -2.67 -8.09
C VAL A 197 13.61 -2.64 -7.11
N GLY A 198 14.80 -2.50 -7.68
CA GLY A 198 16.00 -2.16 -6.93
C GLY A 198 16.19 -0.64 -6.89
N LEU A 199 16.23 -0.08 -5.68
CA LEU A 199 16.70 1.28 -5.32
C LEU A 199 15.81 2.48 -5.71
N ALA A 200 14.94 2.87 -4.77
CA ALA A 200 14.78 4.21 -4.18
C ALA A 200 13.46 4.16 -3.40
N ILE A 201 13.43 3.96 -2.09
CA ILE A 201 13.41 5.05 -1.11
C ILE A 201 13.89 4.47 0.23
N VAL A 202 15.16 4.73 0.57
CA VAL A 202 15.65 4.69 1.95
C VAL A 202 16.31 6.04 2.18
N ALA A 203 15.50 7.06 2.41
CA ALA A 203 15.89 8.33 3.03
C ALA A 203 14.73 9.34 2.95
N ALA A 204 13.82 9.30 3.92
CA ALA A 204 13.23 10.51 4.51
C ALA A 204 12.30 10.15 5.67
N GLY A 205 12.89 10.04 6.86
CA GLY A 205 12.16 10.45 8.06
C GLY A 205 11.87 11.95 7.95
N THR A 206 10.75 12.32 7.33
CA THR A 206 10.12 13.64 7.45
C THR A 206 8.63 13.48 7.21
N GLY A 207 7.85 13.67 8.27
CA GLY A 207 6.42 13.37 8.28
C GLY A 207 5.60 14.03 7.18
N ARG A 208 4.72 13.23 6.60
CA ARG A 208 3.31 13.60 6.44
C ARG A 208 2.50 12.73 7.39
N ARG A 209 1.45 13.34 7.94
CA ARG A 209 0.72 12.87 9.09
C ARG A 209 -0.12 11.65 8.74
N ARG A 210 -0.05 10.67 9.66
CA ARG A 210 -1.06 9.65 9.96
C ARG A 210 -1.44 8.77 8.77
N SER A 211 -0.67 7.69 8.62
CA SER A 211 -1.25 6.37 8.39
C SER A 211 -2.59 6.30 9.14
N GLY A 212 -3.68 5.96 8.45
CA GLY A 212 -5.05 5.89 8.95
C GLY A 212 -5.29 4.84 10.03
N PHE A 213 -4.44 4.81 11.05
CA PHE A 213 -4.62 4.11 12.31
C PHE A 213 -4.87 5.19 13.37
N GLY A 214 -5.99 5.90 13.21
CA GLY A 214 -6.46 6.84 14.23
C GLY A 214 -6.94 6.06 15.45
N GLN A 215 -6.57 6.52 16.65
CA GLN A 215 -6.99 5.92 17.93
C GLN A 215 -8.46 5.48 17.88
N VAL A 216 -8.70 4.18 17.97
CA VAL A 216 -10.02 3.63 18.26
C VAL A 216 -10.45 4.21 19.62
N PRO A 217 -11.51 5.03 19.70
CA PRO A 217 -12.00 5.47 21.00
C PRO A 217 -12.50 4.25 21.77
N ALA A 218 -12.08 4.17 23.04
CA ALA A 218 -12.47 3.12 23.98
C ALA A 218 -13.99 3.03 24.20
#